data_AF-D3BEH1-F1
#
_entry.id   AF-D3BEH1-F1
#
_cell.length_a   1.000
_cell.length_b   1.000
_cell.length_c   1.000
_cell.angle_alpha   90.00
_cell.angle_beta   90.00
_cell.angle_gamma   90.00
#
_symmetry.space_group_name_H-M   'P 1'
#
loop_
_entity.id
_entity.type
_entity.pdbx_description
1 polymer ?
#
loop_
_entity_poly.entity_id
_entity_poly.type
_entity_poly.pdbx_seq_one_letter_code
_entity_poly.pdbx_strand_id
1 'polypeptide(L)'
;MSQSATRQTVLQLYRSMQREANKFSSYNFREYSKRRIALGFRENKLATPDQTKDLIVQSQNDYEMLKRQATINSLYAHRKVVVE
;
A
#
# COMPACT_ATOMS: atom_id res chain seq x y z
N MET A 1 20.38 11.18 -0.96
CA MET A 1 19.34 11.32 -2.01
C MET A 1 18.86 12.76 -2.01
N SER A 2 18.75 13.40 -3.18
CA SER A 2 18.16 14.76 -3.29
C SER A 2 16.66 14.71 -2.94
N GLN A 3 16.11 15.76 -2.32
CA GLN A 3 14.69 15.82 -1.90
C GLN A 3 13.71 15.51 -3.05
N SER A 4 14.05 15.92 -4.28
CA SER A 4 13.24 15.63 -5.47
C SER A 4 13.17 14.12 -5.77
N ALA A 5 14.29 13.42 -5.65
CA ALA A 5 14.37 11.98 -5.86
C ALA A 5 13.57 11.22 -4.78
N THR A 6 13.68 11.63 -3.52
CA THR A 6 12.90 11.04 -2.42
C THR A 6 11.40 11.18 -2.66
N ARG A 7 10.93 12.35 -3.10
CA ARG A 7 9.52 12.58 -3.44
C ARG A 7 9.03 11.65 -4.56
N GLN A 8 9.84 11.45 -5.60
CA GLN A 8 9.49 10.55 -6.71
C GLN A 8 9.37 9.10 -6.23
N THR A 9 10.32 8.63 -5.41
CA THR A 9 10.29 7.29 -4.82
C THR A 9 9.03 7.06 -3.98
N VAL A 10 8.68 8.01 -3.11
CA VAL A 10 7.48 7.93 -2.27
C VAL A 10 6.20 7.83 -3.12
N LEU A 11 6.08 8.67 -4.16
CA LEU A 11 4.91 8.65 -5.04
C LEU A 11 4.83 7.37 -5.88
N GLN A 12 5.97 6.84 -6.33
CA GLN A 12 6.03 5.58 -7.06
C GLN A 12 5.61 4.42 -6.15
N LEU A 13 6.09 4.38 -4.91
CA LEU A 13 5.75 3.36 -3.93
C LEU A 13 4.26 3.41 -3.59
N TYR A 14 3.71 4.60 -3.32
CA TYR A 14 2.28 4.79 -3.11
C TYR A 14 1.42 4.21 -4.24
N ARG A 15 1.74 4.56 -5.49
CA ARG A 15 1.02 4.06 -6.67
C ARG A 15 1.13 2.54 -6.81
N SER A 16 2.32 1.98 -6.54
CA SER A 16 2.53 0.54 -6.58
C SER A 16 1.70 -0.20 -5.53
N MET A 17 1.68 0.30 -4.29
CA MET A 17 0.84 -0.27 -3.22
C MET A 17 -0.64 -0.19 -3.56
N GLN A 18 -1.12 0.95 -4.11
CA GLN A 18 -2.52 1.09 -4.52
C GLN A 18 -2.90 0.12 -5.66
N ARG A 19 -2.00 -0.10 -6.63
CA ARG A 19 -2.22 -1.10 -7.69
C ARG A 19 -2.29 -2.51 -7.12
N GLU A 20 -1.45 -2.84 -6.15
CA GLU A 20 -1.48 -4.16 -5.50
C GLU A 20 -2.74 -4.35 -4.67
N ALA A 21 -3.18 -3.32 -3.95
CA ALA A 21 -4.44 -3.34 -3.20
C ALA A 21 -5.66 -3.60 -4.09
N ASN A 22 -5.63 -3.17 -5.36
CA ASN A 22 -6.70 -3.46 -6.31
C ASN A 22 -6.77 -4.93 -6.76
N LYS A 23 -5.71 -5.72 -6.52
CA LYS A 23 -5.69 -7.15 -6.88
C LYS A 23 -6.42 -8.06 -5.89
N PHE A 24 -6.78 -7.55 -4.71
CA PHE A 24 -7.60 -8.31 -3.77
C PHE A 24 -8.96 -8.62 -4.40
N SER A 25 -9.32 -9.89 -4.41
CA SER A 25 -10.60 -10.37 -4.97
C SER A 25 -11.75 -9.89 -4.09
N SER A 26 -11.60 -10.03 -2.77
CA SER A 26 -12.58 -9.61 -1.78
C SER A 26 -12.66 -8.08 -1.64
N TYR A 27 -13.88 -7.55 -1.75
CA TYR A 27 -14.16 -6.11 -1.60
C TYR A 27 -13.61 -5.51 -0.30
N ASN A 28 -13.87 -6.16 0.84
CA ASN A 28 -13.47 -5.63 2.15
C ASN A 28 -11.95 -5.46 2.25
N PHE A 29 -11.18 -6.45 1.82
CA PHE A 29 -9.72 -6.38 1.82
C PHE A 29 -9.20 -5.32 0.84
N ARG A 30 -9.80 -5.20 -0.34
CA ARG A 30 -9.45 -4.19 -1.34
C ARG A 30 -9.66 -2.77 -0.81
N GLU A 31 -10.85 -2.46 -0.32
CA GLU A 31 -11.18 -1.11 0.15
C GLU A 31 -10.47 -0.77 1.47
N TYR A 32 -10.33 -1.72 2.40
CA TYR A 32 -9.54 -1.52 3.60
C TYR A 32 -8.08 -1.21 3.27
N SER A 33 -7.45 -2.03 2.40
CA SER A 33 -6.06 -1.84 2.01
C SER A 33 -5.85 -0.47 1.36
N LYS A 34 -6.70 -0.08 0.40
CA LYS A 34 -6.65 1.23 -0.26
C LYS A 34 -6.76 2.38 0.74
N ARG A 35 -7.69 2.30 1.68
CA ARG A 35 -7.90 3.30 2.73
C ARG A 35 -6.69 3.36 3.66
N ARG A 36 -6.17 2.22 4.11
CA ARG A 36 -5.03 2.15 5.05
C ARG A 36 -3.76 2.72 4.43
N ILE A 37 -3.49 2.40 3.17
CA ILE A 37 -2.37 2.97 2.40
C ILE A 37 -2.54 4.48 2.30
N ALA A 38 -3.69 4.97 1.84
CA ALA A 38 -3.94 6.42 1.72
C ALA A 38 -3.79 7.17 3.06
N LEU A 39 -4.31 6.58 4.13
CA LEU A 39 -4.21 7.15 5.48
C LEU A 39 -2.75 7.20 5.95
N GLY A 40 -2.00 6.11 5.86
CA GLY A 40 -0.61 6.06 6.31
C GLY A 40 0.30 7.07 5.59
N PHE A 41 0.14 7.23 4.27
CA PHE A 41 0.88 8.25 3.52
C PHE A 41 0.46 9.68 3.87
N ARG A 42 -0.81 9.89 4.23
CA ARG A 42 -1.31 11.21 4.66
C ARG A 42 -0.82 11.58 6.05
N GLU A 43 -0.83 10.63 6.99
CA GLU A 43 -0.36 10.79 8.37
C GLU A 43 1.13 11.18 8.40
N ASN A 44 1.93 10.62 7.49
CA ASN A 44 3.37 10.85 7.43
C ASN A 44 3.82 11.93 6.44
N LYS A 45 2.90 12.76 5.93
CA LYS A 45 3.20 13.77 4.90
C LYS A 45 4.22 14.83 5.36
N LEU A 46 4.28 15.12 6.66
CA LEU A 46 5.15 16.13 7.27
C LEU A 46 6.36 15.51 8.01
N ALA A 47 6.66 14.23 7.75
CA ALA A 47 7.81 13.56 8.35
C ALA A 47 9.13 14.24 7.95
N THR A 48 10.12 14.18 8.85
CA THR A 48 11.45 14.72 8.56
C THR A 48 12.16 13.87 7.51
N PRO A 49 13.21 14.38 6.84
CA PRO A 49 13.95 13.62 5.82
C PRO A 49 14.52 12.29 6.32
N ASP A 50 14.91 12.21 7.58
CA ASP A 50 15.43 10.96 8.16
C ASP A 50 14.30 9.98 8.48
N GLN A 51 13.22 10.43 9.10
CA GLN A 51 12.01 9.61 9.30
C GLN A 51 11.46 9.07 7.96
N THR A 52 11.52 9.88 6.91
CA THR A 52 11.06 9.49 5.56
C THR A 52 11.85 8.29 5.03
N LYS A 53 13.15 8.18 5.32
CA LYS A 53 13.96 7.02 4.87
C LYS A 53 13.48 5.74 5.56
N ASP A 54 13.27 5.79 6.87
CA ASP A 54 12.81 4.63 7.65
C ASP A 54 11.41 4.21 7.21
N LEU A 55 10.52 5.18 6.99
CA LEU A 55 9.16 4.96 6.48
C LEU A 55 9.16 4.35 5.08
N ILE A 56 10.09 4.72 4.20
CA ILE A 56 10.23 4.09 2.87
C ILE A 56 10.60 2.61 3.02
N VAL A 57 11.56 2.29 3.89
CA VAL A 57 11.97 0.89 4.15
C VAL A 57 10.80 0.09 4.73
N GLN A 58 10.09 0.64 5.70
CA GLN A 58 8.89 0.01 6.26
C GLN A 58 7.81 -0.21 5.20
N SER A 59 7.51 0.81 4.40
CA SER A 59 6.50 0.74 3.34
C SER A 59 6.87 -0.28 2.25
N GLN A 60 8.16 -0.49 2.00
CA GLN A 60 8.64 -1.53 1.08
C GLN A 60 8.37 -2.93 1.64
N ASN A 61 8.60 -3.15 2.94
CA ASN A 61 8.26 -4.41 3.61
C ASN A 61 6.75 -4.67 3.60
N ASP A 62 5.95 -3.63 3.89
CA ASP A 62 4.50 -3.69 3.85
C ASP A 62 3.98 -3.99 2.43
N TYR A 63 4.63 -3.45 1.40
CA TYR A 63 4.31 -3.74 0.01
C TYR A 63 4.53 -5.22 -0.35
N GLU A 64 5.63 -5.82 0.10
CA GLU A 64 5.87 -7.26 -0.12
C GLU A 64 4.90 -8.14 0.67
N MET A 65 4.50 -7.71 1.86
CA MET A 65 3.42 -8.37 2.61
C MET A 65 2.08 -8.27 1.86
N LEU A 66 1.74 -7.08 1.36
CA LEU A 66 0.50 -6.82 0.62
C LEU A 66 0.37 -7.72 -0.61
N LYS A 67 1.47 -7.90 -1.37
CA LYS A 67 1.53 -8.86 -2.49
C LYS A 67 1.20 -10.29 -2.07
N ARG A 68 1.83 -10.77 -1.00
CA ARG A 68 1.59 -12.13 -0.47
C ARG A 68 0.12 -12.31 -0.07
N GLN A 69 -0.44 -11.31 0.62
CA GLN A 69 -1.84 -11.32 1.04
C GLN A 69 -2.80 -11.29 -0.15
N ALA A 70 -2.51 -10.50 -1.19
CA ALA A 70 -3.32 -10.47 -2.41
C ALA A 70 -3.32 -11.83 -3.11
N THR A 71 -2.16 -12.49 -3.22
CA THR A 71 -2.06 -13.83 -3.78
C THR A 71 -2.87 -14.85 -2.98
N ILE A 72 -2.72 -14.88 -1.65
CA ILE A 72 -3.49 -15.79 -0.78
C ILE A 72 -4.99 -15.53 -0.91
N ASN A 73 -5.41 -14.26 -0.92
CA ASN A 73 -6.81 -13.89 -1.09
C ASN A 73 -7.38 -14.32 -2.44
N SER A 74 -6.56 -14.34 -3.49
CA SER A 74 -6.95 -14.88 -4.79
C SER A 74 -7.05 -16.41 -4.79
N LEU A 75 -6.15 -17.12 -4.10
CA LEU A 75 -6.15 -18.58 -4.03
C LEU A 75 -7.35 -19.13 -3.25
N TYR A 76 -7.77 -18.44 -2.19
CA TYR A 76 -8.89 -18.80 -1.35
C TYR A 76 -10.09 -17.86 -1.53
N ALA A 77 -10.27 -17.34 -2.75
CA ALA A 77 -11.36 -16.44 -3.06
C ALA A 77 -12.72 -17.17 -2.91
N HIS A 78 -13.59 -16.63 -2.07
CA HIS A 78 -14.98 -17.08 -1.93
C HIS A 78 -15.92 -16.30 -2.86
N ARG A 79 -17.18 -16.74 -2.93
CA ARG A 79 -18.28 -16.01 -3.57
C ARG A 79 -18.29 -14.53 -3.14
N LYS A 80 -18.47 -13.64 -4.13
CA LYS A 80 -18.66 -12.21 -3.90
C LYS A 80 -19.83 -11.95 -2.95
N VAL A 81 -19.61 -11.07 -1.97
CA VAL A 81 -20.68 -10.64 -1.04
C VAL A 81 -21.71 -9.79 -1.78
N VAL A 82 -22.92 -9.63 -1.21
CA VAL A 82 -24.02 -8.86 -1.82
C VAL A 82 -23.66 -7.38 -2.05
N VAL A 83 -22.68 -6.87 -1.31
CA VAL A 83 -22.25 -5.47 -1.28
C VAL A 83 -21.17 -5.15 -2.34
N GLU A 84 -20.77 -6.11 -3.18
CA GLU A 84 -19.76 -5.90 -4.23
C GLU A 84 -20.30 -5.27 -5.52
#